data_AF-A0A9K3HK90-F1
#
_entry.id   AF-A0A9K3HK90-F1
#
_cell.length_a   1.000
_cell.length_b   1.000
_cell.length_c   1.000
_cell.angle_alpha   90.00
_cell.angle_beta   90.00
_cell.angle_gamma   90.00
#
_symmetry.space_group_name_H-M   'P 1'
#
loop_
_entity.id
_entity.type
_entity.pdbx_description
1 polymer ?
#
loop_
_entity_poly.entity_id
_entity_poly.type
_entity_poly.pdbx_seq_one_letter_code
_entity_poly.pdbx_strand_id
1 'polypeptide(L)'
;MSFWGSLIESPSIPIYDYHLRNMRKRLVECKRSRVFKYVYDNWLKDYKEMFVFAWTDKRRNFGNRTTNRVESQHANLKRYVEDRSSLDRIVGCVRDIVETQFGEIRKTFRESIEKTMKHHKHPMFQHLLGKVSHKALDLLHGEAIRRLDVLERFNSSCGCQMWLRYIRMYEPGLTGSTIW
;
A
#
# COMPACT_ATOMS: atom_id res chain seq x y z
N MET A 1 -7.32 15.15 12.56
CA MET A 1 -6.43 15.10 11.36
C MET A 1 -5.92 16.49 11.06
N SER A 2 -4.63 16.64 10.76
CA SER A 2 -4.04 17.93 10.40
C SER A 2 -4.48 18.36 8.98
N PHE A 3 -4.58 19.67 8.70
CA PHE A 3 -4.93 20.19 7.36
C PHE A 3 -4.02 19.65 6.25
N TRP A 4 -2.75 19.42 6.60
CA TRP A 4 -1.76 18.81 5.72
C TRP A 4 -2.08 17.36 5.37
N GLY A 5 -2.46 16.54 6.36
CA GLY A 5 -2.86 15.16 6.12
C GLY A 5 -4.05 15.06 5.18
N SER A 6 -5.11 15.84 5.45
CA SER A 6 -6.29 15.88 4.58
C SER A 6 -5.97 16.32 3.15
N LEU A 7 -5.02 17.25 2.97
CA LEU A 7 -4.59 17.71 1.65
C LEU A 7 -3.82 16.63 0.88
N ILE A 8 -2.87 15.94 1.52
CA ILE A 8 -2.08 14.88 0.87
C ILE A 8 -2.95 13.68 0.52
N GLU A 9 -3.86 13.31 1.43
CA GLU A 9 -4.73 12.14 1.29
C GLU A 9 -5.93 12.39 0.35
N SER A 10 -6.01 13.55 -0.30
CA SER A 10 -7.08 13.87 -1.24
C SER A 10 -7.18 12.82 -2.36
N PRO A 11 -8.30 12.10 -2.48
CA PRO A 11 -8.43 10.97 -3.40
C PRO A 11 -8.60 11.39 -4.86
N SER A 12 -8.91 12.66 -5.11
CA SER A 12 -9.13 13.20 -6.45
C SER A 12 -8.73 14.67 -6.52
N ILE A 13 -8.46 15.16 -7.73
CA ILE A 13 -8.06 16.55 -7.99
C ILE A 13 -9.10 17.54 -7.44
N PRO A 14 -10.43 17.35 -7.64
CA PRO A 14 -11.43 18.26 -7.06
C PRO A 14 -11.39 18.34 -5.53
N ILE A 15 -11.15 17.22 -4.85
CA ILE A 15 -11.04 17.17 -3.38
C ILE A 15 -9.73 17.82 -2.91
N TYR A 16 -8.64 17.65 -3.67
CA TYR A 16 -7.39 18.39 -3.42
C TYR A 16 -7.61 19.90 -3.50
N ASP A 17 -8.25 20.41 -4.55
CA ASP A 17 -8.49 21.85 -4.70
C ASP A 17 -9.38 22.40 -3.58
N TYR A 18 -10.37 21.62 -3.14
CA TYR A 18 -11.18 21.94 -1.97
C TYR A 18 -10.35 22.03 -0.69
N HIS A 19 -9.53 21.02 -0.37
CA HIS A 19 -8.67 21.02 0.80
C HIS A 19 -7.62 22.13 0.75
N LEU A 20 -7.06 22.43 -0.42
CA LEU A 20 -6.07 23.48 -0.62
C LEU A 20 -6.67 24.86 -0.31
N ARG A 21 -7.87 25.14 -0.83
CA ARG A 21 -8.60 26.38 -0.56
C ARG A 21 -8.92 26.53 0.93
N ASN A 22 -9.38 25.46 1.58
CA ASN A 22 -9.66 25.47 3.01
C ASN A 22 -8.40 25.67 3.86
N MET A 23 -7.29 25.02 3.52
CA MET A 23 -6.01 25.21 4.20
C MET A 23 -5.54 26.67 4.06
N ARG A 24 -5.62 27.25 2.86
CA ARG A 24 -5.29 28.66 2.61
C ARG A 24 -6.15 29.60 3.46
N LYS A 25 -7.48 29.44 3.41
CA LYS A 25 -8.43 30.28 4.12
C LYS A 25 -8.14 30.29 5.63
N ARG A 26 -8.01 29.11 6.24
CA ARG A 26 -7.70 28.98 7.67
C ARG A 26 -6.35 29.57 8.05
N LEU A 27 -5.30 29.34 7.25
CA LEU A 27 -3.98 29.91 7.55
C LEU A 27 -3.95 31.43 7.42
N VAL A 28 -4.76 32.01 6.52
CA VAL A 28 -4.94 33.47 6.45
C VAL A 28 -5.70 33.99 7.67
N GLU A 29 -6.82 33.37 8.03
CA GLU A 29 -7.63 33.75 9.21
C GLU A 29 -6.80 33.69 10.50
N CYS A 30 -5.93 32.69 10.65
CA CYS A 30 -5.02 32.56 11.80
C CYS A 30 -3.74 33.42 11.71
N LYS A 31 -3.65 34.38 10.77
CA LYS A 31 -2.47 35.24 10.55
C LYS A 31 -1.16 34.46 10.27
N ARG A 32 -1.26 33.26 9.68
CA ARG A 32 -0.15 32.36 9.31
C ARG A 32 0.02 32.23 7.79
N SER A 33 -0.26 33.30 7.04
CA SER A 33 -0.16 33.32 5.57
C SER A 33 1.25 32.94 5.06
N ARG A 34 2.31 33.28 5.79
CA ARG A 34 3.70 32.90 5.46
C ARG A 34 3.91 31.38 5.45
N VAL A 35 3.21 30.64 6.31
CA VAL A 35 3.26 29.17 6.36
C VAL A 35 2.65 28.59 5.09
N PHE A 36 1.48 29.09 4.67
CA PHE A 36 0.87 28.65 3.41
C PHE A 36 1.80 28.93 2.22
N LYS A 37 2.37 30.14 2.15
CA LYS A 37 3.29 30.53 1.08
C LYS A 37 4.49 29.58 1.01
N TYR A 38 5.13 29.30 2.15
CA TYR A 38 6.25 28.37 2.21
C TYR A 38 5.88 26.97 1.70
N VAL A 39 4.78 26.40 2.21
CA VAL A 39 4.33 25.06 1.82
C VAL A 39 3.98 24.99 0.34
N TYR A 40 3.29 26.01 -0.17
CA TYR A 40 2.90 26.04 -1.57
C TYR A 40 4.13 26.15 -2.49
N ASP A 41 4.99 27.13 -2.23
CA ASP A 41 6.13 27.46 -3.08
C ASP A 41 7.20 26.35 -3.07
N ASN A 42 7.42 25.66 -1.95
CA ASN A 42 8.49 24.66 -1.83
C ASN A 42 8.03 23.22 -2.13
N TRP A 43 6.74 22.91 -1.95
CA TRP A 43 6.25 21.52 -2.05
C TRP A 43 5.12 21.34 -3.05
N LEU A 44 4.08 22.16 -2.96
CA LEU A 44 2.86 21.89 -3.73
C LEU A 44 2.96 22.33 -5.19
N LYS A 45 3.66 23.41 -5.48
CA LYS A 45 3.77 23.96 -6.84
C LYS A 45 4.44 22.96 -7.78
N ASP A 46 5.60 22.45 -7.39
CA ASP A 46 6.48 21.67 -8.27
C ASP A 46 6.49 20.16 -7.94
N TYR A 47 6.15 19.76 -6.71
CA TYR A 47 6.32 18.37 -6.25
C TYR A 47 5.03 17.65 -5.85
N LYS A 48 3.84 18.28 -5.94
CA LYS A 48 2.58 17.64 -5.51
C LYS A 48 2.34 16.28 -6.18
N GLU A 49 2.80 16.11 -7.42
CA GLU A 49 2.62 14.87 -8.16
C GLU A 49 3.43 13.70 -7.61
N MET A 50 4.43 13.96 -6.76
CA MET A 50 5.27 12.95 -6.16
C MET A 50 4.68 12.36 -4.86
N PHE A 51 3.75 13.05 -4.20
CA PHE A 51 3.25 12.60 -2.89
C PHE A 51 1.76 12.77 -2.63
N VAL A 52 1.03 13.60 -3.39
CA VAL A 52 -0.43 13.78 -3.20
C VAL A 52 -1.19 12.65 -3.88
N PHE A 53 -2.12 12.02 -3.16
CA PHE A 53 -2.85 10.81 -3.62
C PHE A 53 -3.57 11.00 -4.94
N ALA A 54 -4.20 12.15 -5.17
CA ALA A 54 -4.86 12.48 -6.42
C ALA A 54 -3.94 12.35 -7.65
N TRP A 55 -2.61 12.44 -7.46
CA TRP A 55 -1.62 12.26 -8.52
C TRP A 55 -0.79 10.97 -8.41
N THR A 56 -0.53 10.48 -7.20
CA THR A 56 0.33 9.31 -6.97
C THR A 56 -0.43 7.99 -7.00
N ASP A 57 -1.70 7.96 -6.61
CA ASP A 57 -2.53 6.73 -6.58
C ASP A 57 -3.18 6.44 -7.94
N LYS A 58 -2.58 6.92 -9.03
CA LYS A 58 -3.01 6.64 -10.42
C LYS A 58 -2.73 5.19 -10.84
N ARG A 59 -1.81 4.50 -10.15
CA ARG A 59 -1.49 3.08 -10.38
C ARG A 59 -1.57 2.30 -9.08
N ARG A 60 -1.75 0.97 -9.17
CA ARG A 60 -1.84 0.09 -8.00
C ARG A 60 -0.51 0.06 -7.26
N ASN A 61 -0.38 0.87 -6.21
CA ASN A 61 0.79 0.89 -5.31
C ASN A 61 0.76 -0.24 -4.26
N PHE A 62 -0.19 -1.18 -4.34
CA PHE A 62 -0.42 -2.27 -3.37
C PHE A 62 -0.44 -1.83 -1.89
N GLY A 63 -0.81 -0.57 -1.63
CA GLY A 63 -0.82 -0.02 -0.28
C GLY A 63 0.57 0.32 0.27
N ASN A 64 1.60 0.39 -0.58
CA ASN A 64 2.93 0.86 -0.19
C ASN A 64 2.89 2.38 0.02
N ARG A 65 2.61 2.79 1.26
CA ARG A 65 2.37 4.20 1.65
C ARG A 65 3.52 4.78 2.47
N THR A 66 4.48 3.96 2.85
CA THR A 66 5.57 4.34 3.75
C THR A 66 6.87 3.66 3.32
N THR A 67 8.00 4.28 3.67
CA THR A 67 9.34 3.70 3.54
C THR A 67 9.63 2.63 4.60
N ASN A 68 8.69 2.36 5.52
CA ASN A 68 8.85 1.42 6.64
C ASN A 68 9.39 0.06 6.19
N ARG A 69 8.95 -0.45 5.03
CA ARG A 69 9.42 -1.73 4.50
C ARG A 69 10.89 -1.68 4.07
N VAL A 70 11.33 -0.58 3.47
CA VAL A 70 12.72 -0.38 3.07
C VAL A 70 13.58 -0.17 4.33
N GLU A 71 13.10 0.67 5.25
CA GLU A 71 13.77 0.97 6.51
C GLU A 71 13.93 -0.26 7.40
N SER A 72 12.91 -1.12 7.50
CA SER A 72 13.00 -2.36 8.28
C SER A 72 14.04 -3.32 7.74
N GLN A 73 14.12 -3.45 6.41
CA GLN A 73 15.12 -4.31 5.76
C GLN A 73 16.53 -3.74 5.90
N HIS A 74 16.67 -2.42 5.78
CA HIS A 74 17.93 -1.74 6.03
C HIS A 74 18.38 -1.89 7.49
N ALA A 75 17.46 -1.74 8.45
CA ALA A 75 17.73 -1.98 9.86
C ALA A 75 18.11 -3.44 10.14
N ASN A 76 17.48 -4.41 9.47
CA ASN A 76 17.84 -5.81 9.59
C ASN A 76 19.26 -6.07 9.09
N LEU A 77 19.61 -5.56 7.90
CA LEU A 77 20.96 -5.70 7.35
C LEU A 77 22.04 -5.08 8.25
N LYS A 78 21.78 -3.88 8.80
CA LYS A 78 22.71 -3.19 9.70
C LYS A 78 23.09 -4.01 10.93
N ARG A 79 22.23 -4.92 11.40
CA ARG A 79 22.54 -5.80 12.54
C ARG A 79 23.71 -6.76 12.26
N TYR A 80 24.02 -7.00 11.00
CA TYR A 80 25.06 -7.93 10.56
C TYR A 80 26.30 -7.23 9.97
N VAL A 81 26.24 -5.90 9.81
CA VAL A 81 27.37 -5.08 9.35
C VAL A 81 28.01 -4.44 10.58
N GLU A 82 29.12 -5.02 11.03
CA GLU A 82 29.96 -4.48 12.10
C GLU A 82 31.02 -3.53 11.49
N ASP A 83 31.58 -2.60 12.28
CA ASP A 83 32.55 -1.58 11.82
C ASP A 83 33.82 -2.15 11.15
N ARG A 84 34.09 -3.46 11.30
CA ARG A 84 35.23 -4.16 10.69
C ARG A 84 34.83 -5.36 9.82
N SER A 85 33.56 -5.44 9.40
CA SER A 85 33.12 -6.51 8.51
C SER A 85 33.85 -6.43 7.17
N SER A 86 34.47 -7.53 6.76
CA SER A 86 35.04 -7.67 5.43
C SER A 86 33.94 -7.79 4.37
N LEU A 87 34.26 -7.44 3.12
CA LEU A 87 33.28 -7.44 2.02
C LEU A 87 32.68 -8.84 1.80
N ASP A 88 33.49 -9.89 1.89
CA ASP A 88 33.06 -11.29 1.76
C ASP A 88 32.04 -11.69 2.84
N ARG A 89 32.22 -11.24 4.09
CA ARG A 89 31.27 -11.47 5.19
C ARG A 89 29.94 -10.76 4.93
N ILE A 90 29.99 -9.51 4.45
CA ILE A 90 28.77 -8.75 4.11
C ILE A 90 28.00 -9.45 2.99
N VAL A 91 28.67 -9.87 1.92
CA VAL A 91 28.05 -10.58 0.80
C VAL A 91 27.42 -11.90 1.26
N GLY A 92 28.13 -12.67 2.10
CA GLY A 92 27.60 -13.89 2.70
C GLY A 92 26.31 -13.63 3.49
N CYS A 93 26.31 -12.59 4.34
CA CYS A 93 25.12 -12.23 5.11
C CYS A 93 23.94 -11.81 4.22
N VAL A 94 24.17 -10.99 3.18
CA VAL A 94 23.12 -10.59 2.25
C VAL A 94 22.50 -11.81 1.58
N ARG A 95 23.32 -12.78 1.14
CA ARG A 95 22.84 -14.04 0.59
C ARG A 95 21.96 -14.79 1.60
N ASP A 96 22.44 -14.96 2.83
CA ASP A 96 21.72 -15.73 3.85
C ASP A 96 20.37 -15.06 4.22
N ILE A 97 20.32 -13.71 4.27
CA ILE A 97 19.08 -12.94 4.46
C ILE A 97 18.10 -13.20 3.31
N VAL A 98 18.57 -13.15 2.07
CA VAL A 98 17.75 -13.36 0.88
C VAL A 98 17.22 -14.80 0.84
N GLU A 99 18.07 -15.79 1.11
CA GLU A 99 17.69 -17.21 1.16
C GLU A 99 16.65 -17.47 2.26
N THR A 100 16.84 -16.89 3.45
CA THR A 100 15.88 -16.98 4.55
C THR A 100 14.53 -16.39 4.16
N GLN A 101 14.50 -15.17 3.61
CA GLN A 101 13.26 -14.52 3.17
C GLN A 101 12.56 -15.30 2.06
N PHE A 102 13.32 -15.86 1.12
CA PHE A 102 12.77 -16.69 0.07
C PHE A 102 12.15 -17.98 0.65
N GLY A 103 12.81 -18.60 1.61
CA GLY A 103 12.29 -19.76 2.35
C GLY A 103 10.98 -19.45 3.07
N GLU A 104 10.91 -18.31 3.75
CA GLU A 104 9.69 -17.83 4.42
C GLU A 104 8.55 -17.60 3.42
N ILE A 105 8.81 -16.92 2.30
CA ILE A 105 7.81 -16.70 1.25
C ILE A 105 7.27 -18.04 0.73
N ARG A 106 8.15 -19.00 0.41
CA ARG A 106 7.73 -20.34 -0.04
C ARG A 106 6.91 -21.08 1.01
N LYS A 107 7.29 -20.97 2.29
CA LYS A 107 6.55 -21.55 3.41
C LYS A 107 5.14 -20.96 3.47
N THR A 108 4.99 -19.64 3.40
CA THR A 108 3.66 -19.00 3.44
C THR A 108 2.77 -19.38 2.25
N PHE A 109 3.35 -19.58 1.06
CA PHE A 109 2.59 -20.08 -0.08
C PHE A 109 2.14 -21.53 0.11
N ARG A 110 3.02 -22.40 0.61
CA ARG A 110 2.66 -23.77 0.94
C ARG A 110 1.54 -23.82 1.97
N GLU A 111 1.64 -23.02 3.03
CA GLU A 111 0.58 -22.90 4.03
C GLU A 111 -0.74 -22.41 3.42
N SER A 112 -0.68 -21.49 2.44
CA SER A 112 -1.86 -20.99 1.73
C SER A 112 -2.55 -22.06 0.87
N ILE A 113 -1.77 -23.03 0.37
CA ILE A 113 -2.27 -24.15 -0.43
C ILE A 113 -2.86 -25.24 0.49
N GLU A 114 -2.12 -25.62 1.53
CA GLU A 114 -2.45 -26.76 2.39
C GLU A 114 -3.54 -26.45 3.41
N LYS A 115 -3.60 -25.20 3.90
CA LYS A 115 -4.49 -24.81 4.99
C LYS A 115 -5.53 -23.83 4.49
N THR A 116 -6.78 -24.06 4.87
CA THR A 116 -7.86 -23.09 4.67
C THR A 116 -8.29 -22.52 6.03
N MET A 117 -8.19 -21.21 6.20
CA MET A 117 -8.64 -20.55 7.42
C MET A 117 -10.16 -20.54 7.52
N LYS A 118 -10.72 -20.61 8.73
CA LYS A 118 -12.18 -20.69 8.95
C LYS A 118 -12.94 -19.55 8.29
N HIS A 119 -12.45 -18.31 8.43
CA HIS A 119 -13.09 -17.12 7.86
C HIS A 119 -12.95 -17.01 6.33
N HIS A 120 -12.09 -17.82 5.70
CA HIS A 120 -12.00 -17.93 4.24
C HIS A 120 -13.02 -18.92 3.65
N LYS A 121 -13.71 -19.72 4.47
CA LYS A 121 -14.71 -20.71 4.04
C LYS A 121 -16.06 -20.06 3.69
N HIS A 122 -16.03 -19.06 2.82
CA HIS A 122 -17.22 -18.41 2.28
C HIS A 122 -17.44 -18.88 0.83
N PRO A 123 -18.69 -19.15 0.39
CA PRO A 123 -18.97 -19.61 -0.98
C PRO A 123 -18.35 -18.72 -2.07
N MET A 124 -18.33 -17.40 -1.84
CA MET A 124 -17.70 -16.44 -2.77
C MET A 124 -16.20 -16.66 -3.01
N PHE A 125 -15.49 -17.31 -2.07
CA PHE A 125 -14.05 -17.54 -2.16
C PHE A 125 -13.68 -18.98 -2.54
N GLN A 126 -14.65 -19.88 -2.70
CA GLN A 126 -14.43 -21.30 -3.02
C GLN A 126 -13.40 -21.52 -4.15
N HIS A 127 -13.51 -20.74 -5.22
CA HIS A 127 -12.66 -20.88 -6.39
C HIS A 127 -11.26 -20.28 -6.23
N LEU A 128 -11.03 -19.52 -5.15
CA LEU A 128 -9.76 -18.88 -4.81
C LEU A 128 -8.98 -19.67 -3.74
N LEU A 129 -9.64 -20.53 -2.96
CA LEU A 129 -8.99 -21.35 -1.94
C LEU A 129 -7.85 -22.19 -2.55
N GLY A 130 -6.68 -22.13 -1.92
CA GLY A 130 -5.47 -22.80 -2.38
C GLY A 130 -4.84 -22.25 -3.67
N LYS A 131 -5.46 -21.25 -4.32
CA LYS A 131 -4.93 -20.61 -5.54
C LYS A 131 -4.35 -19.23 -5.30
N VAL A 132 -4.71 -18.59 -4.19
CA VAL A 132 -4.19 -17.28 -3.79
C VAL A 132 -3.66 -17.34 -2.36
N SER A 133 -2.77 -16.42 -2.01
CA SER A 133 -2.26 -16.31 -0.64
C SER A 133 -3.39 -16.03 0.36
N HIS A 134 -3.22 -16.49 1.61
CA HIS A 134 -4.12 -16.10 2.72
C HIS A 134 -4.27 -14.59 2.86
N LYS A 135 -3.18 -13.83 2.67
CA LYS A 135 -3.22 -12.37 2.74
C LYS A 135 -4.14 -11.75 1.68
N ALA A 136 -4.17 -12.31 0.48
CA ALA A 136 -5.08 -11.86 -0.57
C ALA A 136 -6.54 -12.16 -0.21
N LEU A 137 -6.81 -13.33 0.37
CA LEU A 137 -8.15 -13.69 0.87
C LEU A 137 -8.59 -12.78 2.01
N ASP A 138 -7.70 -12.44 2.95
CA ASP A 138 -8.02 -11.51 4.03
C ASP A 138 -8.41 -10.12 3.50
N LEU A 139 -7.71 -9.62 2.48
CA LEU A 139 -8.02 -8.34 1.85
C LEU A 139 -9.37 -8.39 1.11
N LEU A 140 -9.66 -9.49 0.41
CA LEU A 140 -10.96 -9.69 -0.25
C LEU A 140 -12.09 -9.81 0.77
N HIS A 141 -11.88 -10.55 1.85
CA HIS A 141 -12.84 -10.72 2.93
C HIS A 141 -13.15 -9.38 3.62
N GLY A 142 -12.11 -8.59 3.94
CA GLY A 142 -12.28 -7.25 4.51
C GLY A 142 -13.07 -6.31 3.60
N GLU A 143 -12.80 -6.31 2.30
CA GLU A 143 -13.56 -5.51 1.33
C GLU A 143 -15.01 -6.01 1.18
N ALA A 144 -15.24 -7.33 1.24
CA ALA A 144 -16.57 -7.91 1.20
C ALA A 144 -17.42 -7.50 2.42
N ILE A 145 -16.87 -7.63 3.63
CA ILE A 145 -17.53 -7.17 4.87
C ILE A 145 -17.86 -5.68 4.79
N ARG A 146 -16.86 -4.86 4.42
CA ARG A 146 -17.04 -3.41 4.31
C ARG A 146 -18.16 -3.04 3.35
N ARG A 147 -18.35 -3.80 2.27
CA ARG A 147 -19.44 -3.57 1.31
C ARG A 147 -20.78 -4.00 1.85
N LEU A 148 -20.86 -5.17 2.47
CA LEU A 148 -22.11 -5.65 3.07
C LEU A 148 -22.62 -4.67 4.13
N ASP A 149 -21.73 -4.17 5.00
CA ASP A 149 -22.06 -3.14 6.01
C ASP A 149 -22.62 -1.86 5.38
N VAL A 150 -22.03 -1.39 4.27
CA VAL A 150 -22.55 -0.23 3.53
C VAL A 150 -23.93 -0.52 2.93
N LEU A 151 -24.14 -1.70 2.34
CA LEU A 151 -25.42 -2.05 1.72
C LEU A 151 -26.55 -2.16 2.75
N GLU A 152 -26.27 -2.78 3.90
CA GLU A 152 -27.20 -2.87 5.03
C GLU A 152 -27.54 -1.48 5.57
N ARG A 153 -26.54 -0.62 5.77
CA ARG A 153 -26.72 0.72 6.33
C ARG A 153 -27.53 1.65 5.43
N PHE A 154 -27.44 1.48 4.11
CA PHE A 154 -28.11 2.34 3.12
C PHE A 154 -29.26 1.64 2.38
N ASN A 155 -29.70 0.47 2.85
CA ASN A 155 -30.77 -0.35 2.25
C ASN A 155 -30.65 -0.44 0.71
N SER A 156 -29.41 -0.61 0.23
CA SER A 156 -29.06 -0.54 -1.19
C SER A 156 -28.71 -1.92 -1.72
N SER A 157 -28.98 -2.19 -3.00
CA SER A 157 -28.55 -3.43 -3.65
C SER A 157 -27.07 -3.36 -4.04
N CYS A 158 -26.37 -4.50 -4.04
CA CYS A 158 -24.97 -4.53 -4.39
C CYS A 158 -24.80 -4.14 -5.88
N GLY A 159 -24.37 -2.91 -6.17
CA GLY A 159 -23.86 -2.57 -7.50
C GLY A 159 -22.60 -3.40 -7.74
N CYS A 160 -22.73 -4.53 -8.44
CA CYS A 160 -21.74 -5.60 -8.59
C CYS A 160 -20.41 -5.16 -9.24
N GLN A 161 -19.61 -4.39 -8.52
CA GLN A 161 -18.24 -4.04 -8.91
C GLN A 161 -17.31 -4.34 -7.74
N MET A 162 -16.91 -5.59 -7.52
CA MET A 162 -15.75 -5.86 -6.67
C MET A 162 -14.56 -5.09 -7.28
N TRP A 163 -14.03 -4.07 -6.58
CA TRP A 163 -12.79 -3.44 -7.03
C TRP A 163 -11.70 -4.49 -6.90
N LEU A 164 -11.33 -5.13 -8.02
CA LEU A 164 -10.27 -6.14 -8.14
C LEU A 164 -8.88 -5.53 -7.89
N ARG A 165 -8.69 -4.81 -6.78
CA ARG A 165 -7.41 -4.18 -6.41
C ARG A 165 -6.33 -5.22 -6.07
N TYR A 166 -6.70 -6.48 -5.80
CA TYR A 166 -5.81 -7.46 -5.14
C TYR A 166 -5.66 -8.85 -5.80
N ILE A 167 -6.23 -9.11 -6.99
CA ILE A 167 -6.07 -10.41 -7.66
C ILE A 167 -5.11 -10.25 -8.84
N ARG A 168 -3.94 -10.91 -8.78
CA ARG A 168 -3.21 -11.38 -9.96
C ARG A 168 -3.42 -12.90 -9.98
N MET A 169 -4.15 -13.40 -10.97
CA MET A 169 -4.08 -14.82 -11.29
C MET A 169 -2.69 -15.09 -11.87
N TYR A 170 -2.04 -16.14 -11.40
CA TYR A 170 -0.77 -16.58 -11.93
C TYR A 170 -1.05 -17.27 -13.28
N GLU A 171 -0.81 -16.58 -14.39
CA GLU A 171 -0.68 -17.23 -15.70
C GLU A 171 0.81 -17.51 -15.95
N PRO A 172 1.20 -18.77 -16.22
CA PRO A 172 2.56 -19.09 -16.61
C PRO A 172 2.76 -18.71 -18.08
N GLY A 173 3.50 -17.63 -18.31
CA GLY A 173 3.95 -17.25 -19.64
C GLY A 173 3.69 -15.78 -19.92
N LEU A 174 4.75 -14.98 -19.83
CA LEU A 174 5.19 -14.00 -20.83
C LEU A 174 6.34 -13.20 -20.22
N THR A 175 7.52 -13.49 -20.77
CA THR A 175 8.77 -12.74 -20.65
C THR A 175 8.58 -11.31 -21.16
N GLY A 176 9.16 -10.31 -20.48
CA GLY A 176 9.26 -8.96 -21.05
C GLY A 176 9.42 -7.83 -20.03
N SER A 177 10.66 -7.62 -19.61
CA SER A 177 11.32 -6.33 -19.34
C SER A 177 10.47 -5.06 -19.24
N THR A 178 10.55 -4.36 -18.11
CA THR A 178 11.32 -3.11 -17.92
C THR A 178 10.74 -2.36 -16.72
N ILE A 179 11.63 -2.09 -15.77
CA ILE A 179 11.39 -1.44 -14.49
C ILE A 179 11.47 0.08 -14.72
N TRP A 180 10.39 0.80 -14.41
CA TRP A 180 10.35 2.09 -13.70
C TRP A 180 8.99 2.22 -13.01
#